data_AF-A0A538ID11-F1
#
_entry.id   AF-A0A538ID11-F1
#
_cell.length_a   1.000
_cell.length_b   1.000
_cell.length_c   1.000
_cell.angle_alpha   90.00
_cell.angle_beta   90.00
_cell.angle_gamma   90.00
#
_symmetry.space_group_name_H-M   'P 1'
#
loop_
_entity.id
_entity.type
_entity.pdbx_description
1 polymer ?
#
loop_
_entity_poly.entity_id
_entity_poly.type
_entity_poly.pdbx_seq_one_letter_code
_entity_poly.pdbx_strand_id
1 'polypeptide(L)' 'RALEALPERERRILELRFGFEGEPWTLEAIGNELDLTRERVRQLEGQALSRLGALRDLISVAAA' A
#
# COMPACT_ATOMS: atom_id res chain seq x y z
N ARG A 1 1.72 -12.12 6.23
CA ARG A 1 0.62 -11.10 6.20
C ARG A 1 0.37 -10.69 4.74
N ALA A 2 -0.85 -10.30 4.34
CA ALA A 2 -1.15 -9.94 2.94
C ALA A 2 -0.23 -8.83 2.37
N LEU A 3 0.24 -7.92 3.23
CA LEU A 3 1.20 -6.88 2.89
C LEU A 3 2.57 -7.41 2.44
N GLU A 4 2.98 -8.61 2.84
CA GLU A 4 4.27 -9.22 2.42
C GLU A 4 4.28 -9.62 0.94
N ALA A 5 3.10 -9.73 0.31
CA ALA A 5 2.97 -10.01 -1.12
C ALA A 5 3.14 -8.74 -1.99
N LEU A 6 3.23 -7.56 -1.37
CA LEU A 6 3.40 -6.30 -2.09
C LEU A 6 4.88 -5.98 -2.29
N PRO A 7 5.23 -5.27 -3.39
CA PRO A 7 6.53 -4.64 -3.53
C PRO A 7 6.86 -3.79 -2.31
N GLU A 8 8.12 -3.80 -1.88
CA GLU A 8 8.58 -3.13 -0.64
C GLU A 8 8.11 -1.67 -0.54
N ARG A 9 8.20 -0.93 -1.64
CA ARG A 9 7.81 0.49 -1.69
C ARG A 9 6.29 0.68 -1.58
N GLU A 10 5.50 -0.19 -2.21
CA GLU A 10 4.03 -0.19 -2.08
C GLU A 10 3.61 -0.54 -0.65
N ARG A 11 4.23 -1.58 -0.07
CA ARG A 11 4.03 -1.97 1.34
C ARG A 11 4.34 -0.81 2.29
N ARG A 12 5.49 -0.15 2.13
CA ARG A 12 5.92 0.96 2.99
C ARG A 12 4.93 2.14 2.93
N ILE A 13 4.40 2.45 1.75
CA ILE A 13 3.37 3.48 1.58
C ILE A 13 2.11 3.13 2.37
N LEU A 14 1.62 1.89 2.30
CA LEU A 14 0.45 1.47 3.09
C LEU A 14 0.74 1.44 4.60
N GLU A 15 1.93 0.99 5.00
CA GLU A 15 2.37 0.98 6.40
C GLU A 15 2.28 2.38 7.03
N LEU A 16 2.84 3.39 6.35
CA LEU A 16 2.79 4.80 6.77
C LEU A 16 1.38 5.38 6.67
N ARG A 17 0.65 5.09 5.58
CA ARG A 17 -0.65 5.70 5.31
C ARG A 17 -1.72 5.29 6.31
N PHE A 18 -1.70 4.05 6.77
CA PHE A 18 -2.72 3.50 7.66
C PHE A 18 -2.25 3.39 9.13
N GLY A 19 -1.03 3.83 9.43
CA GLY A 19 -0.55 3.89 10.81
C GLY A 19 -0.26 2.52 11.43
N PHE A 20 0.26 1.57 10.65
CA PHE A 20 0.58 0.24 11.19
C PHE A 20 1.75 0.27 12.18
N GLU A 21 2.59 1.31 12.12
CA GLU A 21 3.73 1.55 13.02
C GLU A 21 3.58 2.85 13.84
N GLY A 22 2.40 3.48 13.85
CA GLY A 22 2.18 4.77 14.50
C GLY A 22 0.98 5.54 13.97
N GLU A 23 1.05 6.86 13.98
CA GLU A 23 -0.03 7.70 13.41
C GLU A 23 -0.08 7.57 11.88
N PRO A 24 -1.25 7.59 11.24
CA PRO A 24 -1.39 7.69 9.78
C PRO A 24 -0.73 8.94 9.19
N TRP A 25 0.07 8.78 8.14
CA TRP A 25 0.70 9.89 7.43
C TRP A 25 -0.16 10.37 6.26
N THR A 26 0.00 11.64 5.89
CA THR A 26 -0.60 12.20 4.67
C THR A 26 0.22 11.78 3.44
N LEU A 27 -0.40 11.77 2.25
CA LEU A 27 0.31 11.48 1.00
C LEU A 27 1.49 12.43 0.74
N GLU A 28 1.40 13.67 1.24
CA GLU A 28 2.47 14.67 1.13
C GLU A 28 3.64 14.35 2.07
N ALA A 29 3.36 14.01 3.34
CA ALA A 29 4.40 13.60 4.28
C ALA A 29 5.13 12.32 3.82
N ILE A 30 4.37 11.35 3.30
CA ILE A 30 4.94 10.12 2.71
C ILE A 30 5.77 10.44 1.47
N GLY A 31 5.33 11.38 0.64
CA GLY A 31 6.07 11.83 -0.53
C GLY A 31 7.42 12.41 -0.15
N ASN A 32 7.44 13.31 0.84
CA ASN A 32 8.67 13.92 1.34
C ASN A 32 9.64 12.87 1.92
N GLU A 33 9.14 11.87 2.65
CA GLU A 33 9.96 10.80 3.23
C GLU A 33 10.56 9.86 2.18
N LEU A 34 9.82 9.58 1.10
CA LEU A 34 10.22 8.60 0.08
C LEU A 34 10.85 9.22 -1.16
N ASP A 35 11.09 10.54 -1.15
CA ASP A 35 11.53 11.33 -2.31
C ASP A 35 10.62 11.14 -3.54
N LEU A 36 9.32 11.26 -3.30
CA LEU A 36 8.27 11.11 -4.30
C LEU A 36 7.32 12.31 -4.28
N THR A 37 6.76 12.64 -5.43
CA THR A 37 5.64 13.59 -5.47
C THR A 37 4.40 12.97 -4.81
N ARG A 38 3.55 13.83 -4.23
CA ARG A 38 2.24 13.41 -3.67
C ARG A 38 1.43 12.57 -4.66
N GLU A 39 1.42 12.96 -5.93
CA GLU A 39 0.70 12.23 -6.97
C GLU A 39 1.30 10.85 -7.22
N ARG A 40 2.63 10.73 -7.18
CA ARG A 40 3.29 9.43 -7.31
C ARG A 40 2.96 8.49 -6.14
N VAL A 41 2.89 9.02 -4.92
CA VAL A 41 2.43 8.24 -3.74
C VAL A 41 0.99 7.77 -3.92
N ARG A 42 0.08 8.66 -4.37
CA ARG A 42 -1.32 8.30 -4.65
C ARG A 42 -1.46 7.16 -5.66
N GLN A 43 -0.65 7.21 -6.74
CA GLN A 43 -0.64 6.16 -7.75
C GLN A 43 -0.20 4.82 -7.19
N LEU A 44 0.90 4.81 -6.41
CA LEU A 44 1.43 3.59 -5.79
C LEU A 44 0.49 3.02 -4.73
N GLU A 45 -0.16 3.87 -3.94
CA GLU A 45 -1.22 3.47 -3.00
C GLU A 45 -2.36 2.75 -3.74
N GLY A 46 -2.85 3.33 -4.84
CA GLY A 46 -3.90 2.70 -5.65
C GLY A 46 -3.48 1.36 -6.27
N GLN A 47 -2.23 1.26 -6.75
CA GLN A 47 -1.68 0.00 -7.27
C GLN A 47 -1.60 -1.08 -6.19
N ALA A 48 -1.13 -0.71 -5.00
CA ALA A 48 -1.01 -1.61 -3.87
C ALA A 48 -2.39 -2.16 -3.44
N LEU A 49 -3.38 -1.28 -3.32
CA LEU A 49 -4.76 -1.66 -2.98
C LEU A 49 -5.38 -2.57 -4.05
N SER A 50 -5.14 -2.28 -5.33
CA SER A 50 -5.61 -3.12 -6.44
C SER A 50 -5.00 -4.52 -6.40
N ARG A 51 -3.69 -4.64 -6.14
CA ARG A 51 -3.03 -5.95 -5.97
C ARG A 51 -3.61 -6.74 -4.79
N LEU A 52 -3.82 -6.09 -3.64
CA LEU A 52 -4.41 -6.74 -2.47
C LEU A 52 -5.84 -7.23 -2.75
N GLY A 53 -6.64 -6.46 -3.48
CA GLY A 53 -7.96 -6.87 -3.95
C GLY A 53 -7.89 -8.12 -4.82
N ALA A 54 -7.03 -8.12 -5.84
CA ALA A 54 -6.86 -9.28 -6.72
C ALA A 54 -6.38 -10.54 -5.98
N LEU A 55 -5.46 -10.39 -5.02
CA LEU A 55 -5.01 -11.50 -4.17
C LEU A 55 -6.14 -12.09 -3.32
N ARG A 56 -7.00 -11.22 -2.75
CA ARG A 56 -8.17 -11.67 -1.98
C ARG A 56 -9.14 -12.45 -2.86
N ASP A 57 -9.39 -11.96 -4.08
CA ASP A 57 -10.31 -12.60 -5.01
C ASP A 57 -9.79 -14.00 -5.42
N LEU A 58 -8.51 -14.12 -5.73
CA LEU A 58 -7.87 -15.40 -6.05
C LEU A 58 -7.99 -16.42 -4.91
N ILE A 59 -7.76 -15.99 -3.66
CA ILE A 59 -7.92 -16.84 -2.48
C ILE A 59 -9.39 -17.25 -2.30
N SER A 60 -10.33 -16.35 -2.57
CA SER A 60 -11.76 -16.64 -2.44
C SER A 60 -12.26 -17.69 -3.44
N VAL A 61 -11.67 -17.74 -4.64
CA VAL A 61 -11.96 -18.77 -5.66
C VAL A 61 -11.33 -20.11 -5.28
N ALA A 62 -10.13 -20.12 -4.71
CA ALA A 62 -9.44 -21.35 -4.33
C ALA A 62 -10.03 -22.03 -3.07
N ALA A 63 -10.79 -21.28 -2.27
CA ALA A 63 -11.46 -21.79 -1.07
C ALA A 63 -12.89 -22.30 -1.31
N ALA A 64 -13.40 -22.19 -2.55
CA ALA A 64 -14.70 -22.69 -3.00
C ALA A 64 -14.55 -24.01 -3.76
#